data_AF-A0A537F8S5-F1
#
_entry.id   AF-A0A537F8S5-F1
#
_cell.length_a   1.000
_cell.length_b   1.000
_cell.length_c   1.000
_cell.angle_alpha   90.00
_cell.angle_beta   90.00
_cell.angle_gamma   90.00
#
_symmetry.space_group_name_H-M   'P 1'
#
loop_
_entity.id
_entity.type
_entity.pdbx_description
1 polymer ?
#
loop_
_entity_poly.entity_id
_entity_poly.type
_entity_poly.pdbx_seq_one_letter_code
_entity_poly.pdbx_strand_id
1 'polypeptide(L)'
;MKTETQRAKEPGMRNVVNLGFVSLFTDISSEMILGVLPLFVTIDLGATKALLGLMEGAADSLNYVFRTFAGVISDRIASRKPLVVIGYALSTVAKPFFSVTSNFTQALVVRLTDRAGKGIRTSPRDALISDSVKDKVSGRAFGLHRSLDQLGAILGPILAFFLIPVIGIRNLFLISLVPGAIAVTILVFFVIDKAGLKKTTSILANAGQVLNRKFASFLLVIGLFSIGAYNFSFVLVKANALGVDQATIPLVYAVLNVATVVAGLPSGLLADRIGKDKVLIGAFGLFAVSTLAGLLTTSGVLLAFGISFLYGLYLGTSDTVQRAVIPSLTPGELKGTAYAIYYLLLAACSLAANFVFGYLWDQAPSTAYTYSLATSLVAVLGMTLLITSWKRNPYQIGVGSV
;
A
#
# COMPACT_ATOMS: atom_id res chain seq x y z
N MET A 1 37.72 -10.50 -30.68
CA MET A 1 38.12 -10.33 -29.27
C MET A 1 36.95 -9.72 -28.52
N LYS A 2 36.40 -10.45 -27.55
CA LYS A 2 35.23 -10.06 -26.76
C LYS A 2 35.63 -8.98 -25.75
N THR A 3 35.06 -7.80 -25.86
CA THR A 3 35.09 -6.79 -24.79
C THR A 3 34.06 -7.21 -23.74
N GLU A 4 34.46 -8.10 -22.83
CA GLU A 4 33.72 -8.31 -21.59
C GLU A 4 33.83 -7.03 -20.76
N THR A 5 32.82 -6.16 -20.88
CA THR A 5 32.60 -5.07 -19.94
C THR A 5 32.56 -5.67 -18.54
N GLN A 6 33.60 -5.43 -17.74
CA GLN A 6 33.69 -5.83 -16.33
C GLN A 6 32.41 -5.41 -15.62
N ARG A 7 31.44 -6.33 -15.46
CA ARG A 7 30.25 -6.09 -14.65
C ARG A 7 30.73 -5.90 -13.22
N ALA A 8 30.70 -4.66 -12.74
CA ALA A 8 30.95 -4.35 -11.33
C ALA A 8 30.19 -5.36 -10.44
N LYS A 9 30.93 -5.97 -9.51
CA LYS A 9 30.47 -7.06 -8.64
C LYS A 9 29.14 -6.66 -8.00
N GLU A 10 28.12 -7.50 -8.14
CA GLU A 10 26.79 -7.24 -7.57
C GLU A 10 26.91 -7.08 -6.03
N PRO A 11 26.24 -6.08 -5.41
CA PRO A 11 26.26 -5.88 -3.96
C PRO A 11 25.89 -7.14 -3.17
N GLY A 12 25.03 -7.98 -3.75
CA GLY A 12 24.64 -9.28 -3.24
C GLY A 12 23.58 -9.21 -2.14
N MET A 13 23.30 -10.37 -1.54
CA MET A 13 22.26 -10.54 -0.51
C MET A 13 22.49 -9.67 0.74
N ARG A 14 23.73 -9.30 1.05
CA ARG A 14 24.03 -8.40 2.17
C ARG A 14 23.35 -7.04 1.99
N ASN A 15 23.33 -6.50 0.77
CA ASN A 15 22.65 -5.24 0.49
C ASN A 15 21.13 -5.36 0.65
N VAL A 16 20.57 -6.51 0.26
CA VAL A 16 19.14 -6.83 0.42
C VAL A 16 18.78 -6.95 1.91
N VAL A 17 19.63 -7.59 2.71
CA VAL A 17 19.46 -7.68 4.18
C VAL A 17 19.46 -6.27 4.79
N ASN A 18 20.41 -5.42 4.41
CA ASN A 18 20.46 -4.03 4.88
C ASN A 18 19.18 -3.28 4.50
N LEU A 19 18.73 -3.38 3.25
CA LEU A 19 17.45 -2.79 2.79
C LEU A 19 16.25 -3.36 3.54
N GLY A 20 16.27 -4.64 3.90
CA GLY A 20 15.25 -5.28 4.73
C GLY A 20 15.20 -4.69 6.14
N PHE A 21 16.35 -4.48 6.80
CA PHE A 21 16.39 -3.79 8.08
C PHE A 21 15.96 -2.32 7.99
N VAL A 22 16.33 -1.62 6.92
CA VAL A 22 15.84 -0.26 6.65
C VAL A 22 14.30 -0.24 6.60
N SER A 23 13.69 -1.18 5.87
CA SER A 23 12.23 -1.29 5.79
C SER A 23 11.61 -1.69 7.13
N LEU A 24 12.18 -2.67 7.85
CA LEU A 24 11.72 -3.08 9.18
C LEU A 24 11.63 -1.89 10.14
N PHE A 25 12.72 -1.14 10.30
CA PHE A 25 12.73 -0.01 11.24
C PHE A 25 11.86 1.16 10.76
N THR A 26 11.78 1.39 9.44
CA THR A 26 10.87 2.41 8.89
C THR A 26 9.41 2.03 9.11
N ASP A 27 9.06 0.76 9.00
CA ASP A 27 7.69 0.29 9.21
C ASP A 27 7.35 0.26 10.69
N ILE A 28 8.27 -0.09 11.60
CA ILE A 28 8.06 0.14 13.05
C ILE A 28 7.72 1.61 13.30
N SER A 29 8.52 2.54 12.77
CA SER A 29 8.29 4.00 12.87
C SER A 29 6.95 4.45 12.29
N SER A 30 6.55 3.90 11.14
CA SER A 30 5.33 4.34 10.44
C SER A 30 4.07 3.75 11.05
N GLU A 31 4.12 2.46 11.37
CA GLU A 31 2.95 1.66 11.69
C GLU A 31 2.53 1.86 13.15
N MET A 32 3.47 2.22 14.04
CA MET A 32 3.12 2.73 15.38
C MET A 32 2.24 3.98 15.33
N ILE A 33 2.47 4.86 14.35
CA ILE A 33 1.70 6.10 14.16
C ILE A 33 0.37 5.79 13.51
N LEU A 34 0.38 5.00 12.44
CA LEU A 34 -0.82 4.65 11.68
C LEU A 34 -1.88 3.96 12.55
N GLY A 35 -1.46 3.17 13.53
CA GLY A 35 -2.36 2.51 14.47
C GLY A 35 -3.14 3.44 15.39
N VAL A 36 -2.75 4.72 15.52
CA VAL A 36 -3.43 5.70 16.40
C VAL A 36 -3.83 6.99 15.69
N LEU A 37 -3.22 7.28 14.54
CA LEU A 37 -3.42 8.53 13.79
C LEU A 37 -4.91 8.84 13.48
N PRO A 38 -5.76 7.88 13.07
CA PRO A 38 -7.17 8.18 12.78
C PRO A 38 -7.93 8.71 14.01
N LEU A 39 -7.65 8.15 15.19
CA LEU A 39 -8.26 8.61 16.44
C LEU A 39 -7.67 9.95 16.89
N PHE A 40 -6.35 10.13 16.78
CA PHE A 40 -5.73 11.42 17.06
C PHE A 40 -6.36 12.55 16.21
N VAL A 41 -6.59 12.29 14.92
CA VAL A 41 -7.20 13.27 14.01
C VAL A 41 -8.67 13.54 14.34
N THR A 42 -9.44 12.51 14.69
CA THR A 42 -10.91 12.64 14.86
C THR A 42 -11.34 12.98 16.29
N ILE A 43 -10.58 12.56 17.30
CA ILE A 43 -10.86 12.78 18.72
C ILE A 43 -10.06 13.98 19.22
N ASP A 44 -8.73 13.92 19.14
CA ASP A 44 -7.87 14.95 19.76
C ASP A 44 -7.86 16.26 18.96
N LEU A 45 -7.91 16.19 17.62
CA LEU A 45 -7.97 17.37 16.75
C LEU A 45 -9.40 17.76 16.34
N GLY A 46 -10.40 16.96 16.71
CA GLY A 46 -11.82 17.23 16.44
C GLY A 46 -12.21 17.23 14.96
N ALA A 47 -11.41 16.60 14.08
CA ALA A 47 -11.73 16.56 12.65
C ALA A 47 -12.91 15.62 12.36
N THR A 48 -13.71 15.97 11.36
CA THR A 48 -14.79 15.10 10.89
C THR A 48 -14.25 13.87 10.15
N LYS A 49 -15.11 12.88 9.91
CA LYS A 49 -14.71 11.65 9.23
C LYS A 49 -14.51 11.92 7.74
N ALA A 50 -15.21 12.91 7.17
CA ALA A 50 -14.93 13.46 5.85
C ALA A 50 -13.51 14.03 5.74
N LEU A 51 -13.05 14.79 6.74
CA LEU A 51 -11.68 15.32 6.77
C LEU A 51 -10.64 14.23 6.94
N LEU A 52 -10.88 13.23 7.79
CA LEU A 52 -10.04 12.02 7.86
C LEU A 52 -9.97 11.31 6.49
N GLY A 53 -11.12 11.17 5.83
CA GLY A 53 -11.21 10.59 4.49
C GLY A 53 -10.44 11.37 3.44
N LEU A 54 -10.54 12.70 3.46
CA LEU A 54 -9.75 13.59 2.61
C LEU A 54 -8.24 13.40 2.86
N MET A 55 -7.84 13.33 4.14
CA MET A 55 -6.45 13.12 4.53
C MET A 55 -5.91 11.80 4.01
N GLU A 56 -6.57 10.68 4.29
CA GLU A 56 -6.11 9.36 3.86
C GLU A 56 -6.14 9.22 2.34
N GLY A 57 -7.21 9.69 1.71
CA GLY A 57 -7.36 9.71 0.25
C GLY A 57 -6.23 10.50 -0.42
N ALA A 58 -6.00 11.74 0.00
CA ALA A 58 -4.96 12.59 -0.56
C ALA A 58 -3.56 12.01 -0.33
N ALA A 59 -3.32 11.42 0.83
CA ALA A 59 -2.03 10.85 1.18
C ALA A 59 -1.71 9.58 0.37
N ASP A 60 -2.70 8.72 0.12
CA ASP A 60 -2.58 7.57 -0.78
C ASP A 60 -2.40 7.99 -2.24
N SER A 61 -3.18 8.96 -2.72
CA SER A 61 -3.02 9.53 -4.07
C SER A 61 -1.60 10.07 -4.28
N LEU A 62 -1.11 10.84 -3.31
CA LEU A 62 0.22 11.44 -3.38
C LEU A 62 1.32 10.37 -3.41
N ASN A 63 1.21 9.34 -2.58
CA ASN A 63 2.10 8.19 -2.59
C ASN A 63 2.14 7.51 -3.97
N TYR A 64 0.98 7.25 -4.57
CA TYR A 64 0.88 6.61 -5.90
C TYR A 64 1.46 7.47 -7.03
N VAL A 65 1.20 8.77 -7.01
CA VAL A 65 1.74 9.73 -7.97
C VAL A 65 3.27 9.76 -7.86
N PHE A 66 3.82 10.04 -6.67
CA PHE A 66 5.27 10.09 -6.49
C PHE A 66 5.96 8.76 -6.81
N ARG A 67 5.35 7.63 -6.45
CA ARG A 67 5.89 6.30 -6.80
C ARG A 67 6.06 6.11 -8.30
N THR A 68 5.10 6.62 -9.08
CA THR A 68 5.13 6.55 -10.54
C THR A 68 6.26 7.39 -11.12
N PHE A 69 6.39 8.65 -10.69
CA PHE A 69 7.40 9.56 -11.21
C PHE A 69 8.82 9.25 -10.70
N ALA A 70 8.97 8.88 -9.42
CA ALA A 70 10.27 8.59 -8.83
C ALA A 70 10.97 7.39 -9.50
N GLY A 71 10.20 6.38 -9.95
CA GLY A 71 10.76 5.28 -10.75
C GLY A 71 11.44 5.77 -12.03
N VAL A 72 10.76 6.67 -12.77
CA VAL A 72 11.29 7.24 -14.02
C VAL A 72 12.45 8.18 -13.80
N ILE A 73 12.37 9.03 -12.78
CA ILE A 73 13.50 9.91 -12.43
C ILE A 73 14.72 9.05 -12.09
N SER A 74 14.54 8.01 -11.28
CA SER A 74 15.61 7.10 -10.90
C SER A 74 16.23 6.37 -12.10
N ASP A 75 15.41 5.94 -13.07
CA ASP A 75 15.88 5.31 -14.30
C ASP A 75 16.68 6.28 -15.19
N ARG A 76 16.26 7.55 -15.25
CA ARG A 76 16.93 8.60 -16.04
C ARG A 76 18.27 9.02 -15.44
N ILE A 77 18.34 9.18 -14.11
CA ILE A 77 19.58 9.53 -13.41
C ILE A 77 20.53 8.34 -13.25
N ALA A 78 20.05 7.12 -13.50
CA ALA A 78 20.79 5.86 -13.34
C ALA A 78 21.38 5.66 -11.93
N SER A 79 20.74 6.24 -10.92
CA SER A 79 21.08 6.10 -9.50
C SER A 79 19.80 5.98 -8.69
N ARG A 80 19.80 5.05 -7.74
CA ARG A 80 18.63 4.72 -6.92
C ARG A 80 18.74 5.37 -5.54
N LYS A 81 19.91 5.24 -4.91
CA LYS A 81 20.13 5.55 -3.49
C LYS A 81 19.79 6.99 -3.10
N PRO A 82 20.11 8.06 -3.87
CA PRO A 82 19.75 9.42 -3.49
C PRO A 82 18.24 9.61 -3.30
N LEU A 83 17.42 9.11 -4.23
CA LEU A 83 15.96 9.18 -4.11
C LEU A 83 15.45 8.32 -2.95
N VAL A 84 16.05 7.15 -2.72
CA VAL A 84 15.72 6.29 -1.58
C VAL A 84 16.02 7.02 -0.27
N VAL A 85 17.20 7.62 -0.12
CA VAL A 85 17.62 8.39 1.07
C VAL A 85 16.70 9.59 1.30
N ILE A 86 16.44 10.40 0.26
CA ILE A 86 15.55 11.56 0.37
C ILE A 86 14.15 11.13 0.83
N GLY A 87 13.57 10.08 0.23
CA GLY A 87 12.24 9.63 0.59
C GLY A 87 12.16 9.05 2.00
N TYR A 88 13.15 8.27 2.43
CA TYR A 88 13.21 7.75 3.82
C TYR A 88 13.44 8.87 4.84
N ALA A 89 14.35 9.81 4.57
CA ALA A 89 14.64 10.93 5.46
C ALA A 89 13.42 11.86 5.59
N LEU A 90 12.78 12.21 4.47
CA LEU A 90 11.59 13.07 4.46
C LEU A 90 10.45 12.46 5.29
N SER A 91 10.17 11.16 5.11
CA SER A 91 9.17 10.44 5.91
C SER A 91 9.54 10.37 7.39
N THR A 92 10.81 10.11 7.70
CA THR A 92 11.31 10.01 9.08
C THR A 92 11.23 11.34 9.83
N VAL A 93 11.60 12.44 9.18
CA VAL A 93 11.59 13.77 9.79
C VAL A 93 10.16 14.32 9.93
N ALA A 94 9.26 14.01 8.99
CA ALA A 94 7.89 14.51 9.03
C ALA A 94 7.11 13.97 10.24
N LYS A 95 7.18 12.66 10.49
CA LYS A 95 6.35 11.96 11.49
C LYS A 95 6.36 12.57 12.90
N PRO A 96 7.50 12.93 13.52
CA PRO A 96 7.53 13.58 14.83
C PRO A 96 6.74 14.87 14.93
N PHE A 97 6.53 15.59 13.82
CA PHE A 97 5.76 16.83 13.85
C PHE A 97 4.28 16.62 14.19
N PHE A 98 3.72 15.40 14.06
CA PHE A 98 2.39 15.09 14.61
C PHE A 98 2.28 15.39 16.11
N SER A 99 3.38 15.32 16.85
CA SER A 99 3.41 15.62 18.30
C SER A 99 3.02 17.05 18.65
N VAL A 100 3.24 18.00 17.73
CA VAL A 100 2.99 19.44 17.95
C VAL A 100 1.79 19.96 17.16
N THR A 101 1.10 19.10 16.39
CA THR A 101 -0.06 19.56 15.63
C THR A 101 -1.23 19.88 16.56
N SER A 102 -1.85 21.04 16.34
CA SER A 102 -3.00 21.54 17.11
C SER A 102 -4.30 21.58 16.31
N ASN A 103 -4.25 21.35 15.00
CA ASN A 103 -5.42 21.32 14.13
C ASN A 103 -5.23 20.37 12.95
N PHE A 104 -6.34 20.06 12.26
CA PHE A 104 -6.37 19.17 11.11
C PHE A 104 -5.41 19.58 10.00
N THR A 105 -5.32 20.86 9.65
CA THR A 105 -4.49 21.34 8.53
C THR A 105 -3.02 21.04 8.76
N GLN A 106 -2.52 21.25 9.98
CA GLN A 106 -1.14 20.89 10.34
C GLN A 106 -0.90 19.38 10.24
N ALA A 107 -1.83 18.56 10.75
CA ALA A 107 -1.76 17.10 10.63
C ALA A 107 -1.79 16.64 9.17
N LEU A 108 -2.61 17.29 8.33
CA LEU A 108 -2.67 17.01 6.90
C LEU A 108 -1.33 17.27 6.22
N VAL A 109 -0.70 18.41 6.49
CA VAL A 109 0.63 18.73 5.93
C VAL A 109 1.64 17.66 6.32
N VAL A 110 1.71 17.30 7.62
CA VAL A 110 2.63 16.25 8.10
C VAL A 110 2.35 14.91 7.39
N ARG A 111 1.08 14.53 7.28
CA ARG A 111 0.65 13.29 6.63
C ARG A 111 1.04 13.25 5.15
N LEU A 112 0.81 14.34 4.42
CA LEU A 112 1.16 14.44 3.01
C LEU A 112 2.67 14.41 2.80
N THR A 113 3.45 15.11 3.63
CA THR A 113 4.92 15.07 3.56
C THR A 113 5.46 13.66 3.80
N ASP A 114 4.95 12.95 4.81
CA ASP A 114 5.32 11.57 5.09
C ASP A 114 5.00 10.63 3.92
N ARG A 115 3.79 10.74 3.35
CA ARG A 115 3.39 9.90 2.21
C ARG A 115 4.11 10.25 0.91
N ALA A 116 4.45 11.51 0.69
CA ALA A 116 5.33 11.91 -0.41
C ALA A 116 6.70 11.23 -0.29
N GLY A 117 7.30 11.23 0.90
CA GLY A 117 8.55 10.50 1.19
C GLY A 117 8.45 9.00 0.87
N LYS A 118 7.35 8.35 1.30
CA LYS A 118 7.06 6.94 0.96
C LYS A 118 6.96 6.71 -0.55
N GLY A 119 6.26 7.59 -1.28
CA GLY A 119 6.12 7.52 -2.73
C GLY A 119 7.48 7.63 -3.44
N ILE A 120 8.29 8.62 -3.05
CA ILE A 120 9.62 8.88 -3.63
C ILE A 120 10.55 7.68 -3.46
N ARG A 121 10.57 7.04 -2.28
CA ARG A 121 11.51 5.93 -2.00
C ARG A 121 11.10 4.59 -2.60
N THR A 122 9.81 4.31 -2.79
CA THR A 122 9.31 2.94 -3.02
C THR A 122 9.83 2.34 -4.34
N SER A 123 9.58 2.98 -5.49
CA SER A 123 10.05 2.45 -6.78
C SER A 123 11.58 2.37 -6.89
N PRO A 124 12.34 3.42 -6.49
CA PRO A 124 13.80 3.34 -6.50
C PRO A 124 14.37 2.28 -5.55
N ARG A 125 13.75 2.04 -4.39
CA ARG A 125 14.14 0.97 -3.46
C ARG A 125 13.93 -0.40 -4.08
N ASP A 126 12.76 -0.64 -4.65
CA ASP A 126 12.44 -1.93 -5.26
C ASP A 126 13.39 -2.21 -6.45
N ALA A 127 13.72 -1.18 -7.23
CA ALA A 127 14.77 -1.27 -8.26
C ALA A 127 16.15 -1.59 -7.65
N LEU A 128 16.53 -0.94 -6.56
CA LEU A 128 17.81 -1.18 -5.88
C LEU A 128 17.93 -2.62 -5.33
N ILE A 129 16.83 -3.21 -4.84
CA ILE A 129 16.78 -4.63 -4.44
C ILE A 129 17.03 -5.52 -5.66
N SER A 130 16.33 -5.26 -6.76
CA SER A 130 16.49 -6.00 -8.01
C SER A 130 17.91 -5.88 -8.57
N ASP A 131 18.49 -4.69 -8.54
CA ASP A 131 19.85 -4.39 -9.05
C ASP A 131 20.96 -4.97 -8.14
N SER A 132 20.61 -5.38 -6.91
CA SER A 132 21.56 -5.94 -5.94
C SER A 132 21.88 -7.42 -6.16
N VAL A 133 21.06 -8.16 -6.92
CA VAL A 133 21.17 -9.61 -7.04
C VAL A 133 20.93 -10.10 -8.47
N LYS A 134 21.43 -11.29 -8.81
CA LYS A 134 21.10 -11.98 -10.07
C LYS A 134 19.61 -12.30 -10.16
N ASP A 135 19.08 -12.28 -11.39
CA ASP A 135 17.69 -12.61 -11.71
C ASP A 135 17.21 -13.94 -11.07
N LYS A 136 18.08 -14.96 -11.07
CA LYS A 136 17.79 -16.29 -10.49
C LYS A 136 17.42 -16.28 -9.00
N VAL A 137 17.85 -15.27 -8.25
CA VAL A 137 17.60 -15.15 -6.80
C VAL A 137 16.77 -13.91 -6.43
N SER A 138 16.26 -13.17 -7.42
CA SER A 138 15.46 -11.96 -7.21
C SER A 138 14.22 -12.24 -6.35
N GLY A 139 13.51 -13.35 -6.58
CA GLY A 139 12.38 -13.76 -5.76
C GLY A 139 12.74 -13.99 -4.28
N ARG A 140 13.92 -14.57 -4.00
CA ARG A 140 14.42 -14.75 -2.62
C ARG A 140 14.78 -13.41 -1.98
N ALA A 141 15.35 -12.49 -2.75
CA ALA A 141 15.68 -11.15 -2.28
C ALA A 141 14.45 -10.34 -1.89
N PHE A 142 13.44 -10.29 -2.77
CA PHE A 142 12.16 -9.64 -2.47
C PHE A 142 11.42 -10.33 -1.33
N GLY A 143 11.47 -11.66 -1.25
CA GLY A 143 10.89 -12.42 -0.15
C GLY A 143 11.49 -12.05 1.20
N LEU A 144 12.83 -12.06 1.32
CA LEU A 144 13.53 -11.68 2.55
C LEU A 144 13.23 -10.24 2.96
N HIS A 145 13.32 -9.30 2.02
CA HIS A 145 12.98 -7.91 2.27
C HIS A 145 11.54 -7.77 2.76
N ARG A 146 10.58 -8.42 2.09
CA ARG A 146 9.17 -8.37 2.44
C ARG A 146 8.90 -8.97 3.82
N SER A 147 9.59 -10.03 4.21
CA SER A 147 9.44 -10.59 5.57
C SER A 147 9.87 -9.60 6.66
N LEU A 148 10.98 -8.88 6.44
CA LEU A 148 11.46 -7.86 7.40
C LEU A 148 10.55 -6.62 7.45
N ASP A 149 10.06 -6.16 6.30
CA ASP A 149 9.05 -5.11 6.14
C ASP A 149 7.76 -5.46 6.91
N GLN A 150 7.24 -6.68 6.70
CA GLN A 150 6.06 -7.20 7.41
C GLN A 150 6.26 -7.34 8.92
N LEU A 151 7.44 -7.77 9.36
CA LEU A 151 7.77 -7.84 10.78
C LEU A 151 7.71 -6.44 11.42
N GLY A 152 8.23 -5.43 10.73
CA GLY A 152 8.13 -4.04 11.19
C GLY A 152 6.68 -3.55 11.31
N ALA A 153 5.83 -3.91 10.34
CA ALA A 153 4.41 -3.55 10.34
C ALA A 153 3.59 -4.21 11.47
N ILE A 154 4.01 -5.37 11.96
CA ILE A 154 3.39 -6.01 13.13
C ILE A 154 3.95 -5.41 14.42
N LEU A 155 5.27 -5.22 14.51
CA LEU A 155 5.91 -4.72 15.73
C LEU A 155 5.56 -3.27 16.06
N GLY A 156 5.42 -2.39 15.05
CA GLY A 156 5.10 -0.97 15.26
C GLY A 156 3.83 -0.75 16.11
N PRO A 157 2.66 -1.27 15.70
CA PRO A 157 1.42 -1.11 16.44
C PRO A 157 1.43 -1.84 17.81
N ILE A 158 2.13 -2.97 17.94
CA ILE A 158 2.32 -3.65 19.23
C ILE A 158 3.12 -2.76 20.19
N LEU A 159 4.21 -2.16 19.72
CA LEU A 159 4.98 -1.21 20.52
C LEU A 159 4.14 0.01 20.89
N ALA A 160 3.32 0.55 19.97
CA ALA A 160 2.40 1.64 20.27
C ALA A 160 1.42 1.29 21.40
N PHE A 161 0.82 0.08 21.36
CA PHE A 161 -0.08 -0.39 22.41
C PHE A 161 0.58 -0.37 23.81
N PHE A 162 1.82 -0.83 23.93
CA PHE A 162 2.52 -0.83 25.21
C PHE A 162 3.04 0.55 25.63
N LEU A 163 3.42 1.40 24.67
CA LEU A 163 4.01 2.70 24.96
C LEU A 163 2.98 3.77 25.30
N ILE A 164 1.84 3.82 24.59
CA ILE A 164 0.83 4.89 24.76
C ILE A 164 0.39 5.08 26.21
N PRO A 165 0.10 4.04 27.02
CA PRO A 165 -0.30 4.23 28.42
C PRO A 165 0.76 4.91 29.29
N VAL A 166 2.04 4.80 28.93
CA VAL A 166 3.16 5.32 29.72
C VAL A 166 3.57 6.71 29.26
N ILE A 167 3.64 6.93 27.95
CA ILE A 167 4.20 8.17 27.38
C ILE A 167 3.13 9.05 26.71
N GLY A 168 1.95 8.52 26.39
CA GLY A 168 0.91 9.22 25.62
C GLY A 168 1.19 9.29 24.11
N ILE A 169 0.14 9.65 23.36
CA ILE A 169 0.15 9.61 21.88
C ILE A 169 1.16 10.60 21.28
N ARG A 170 1.25 11.83 21.82
CA ARG A 170 2.17 12.85 21.28
C ARG A 170 3.64 12.45 21.42
N ASN A 171 4.00 11.84 22.56
CA ASN A 171 5.37 11.33 22.75
C ASN A 171 5.65 10.09 21.90
N LEU A 172 4.64 9.25 21.62
CA LEU A 172 4.79 8.16 20.66
C LEU A 172 5.21 8.69 19.27
N PHE A 173 4.61 9.80 18.82
CA PHE A 173 5.03 10.43 17.56
C PHE A 173 6.49 10.90 17.59
N LEU A 174 6.98 11.45 18.71
CA LEU A 174 8.40 11.80 18.86
C LEU A 174 9.31 10.57 18.84
N ILE A 175 8.95 9.52 19.58
CA ILE A 175 9.72 8.27 19.65
C ILE A 175 9.79 7.57 18.29
N SER A 176 8.83 7.77 17.40
CA SER A 176 8.89 7.25 16.02
C SER A 176 10.15 7.68 15.25
N LEU A 177 10.80 8.79 15.66
CA LEU A 177 12.08 9.24 15.11
C LEU A 177 13.20 8.23 15.37
N VAL A 178 13.18 7.51 16.49
CA VAL A 178 14.25 6.59 16.88
C VAL A 178 14.41 5.45 15.87
N PRO A 179 13.39 4.61 15.60
CA PRO A 179 13.51 3.58 14.58
C PRO A 179 13.68 4.17 13.18
N GLY A 180 13.05 5.31 12.86
CA GLY A 180 13.25 5.98 11.56
C GLY A 180 14.70 6.44 11.33
N ALA A 181 15.34 7.01 12.34
CA ALA A 181 16.74 7.44 12.30
C ALA A 181 17.68 6.24 12.15
N ILE A 182 17.43 5.14 12.87
CA ILE A 182 18.17 3.88 12.69
C ILE A 182 18.07 3.41 11.24
N ALA A 183 16.87 3.44 10.64
CA ALA A 183 16.68 3.06 9.24
C ALA A 183 17.49 3.95 8.28
N VAL A 184 17.44 5.28 8.45
CA VAL A 184 18.19 6.22 7.60
C VAL A 184 19.70 6.04 7.77
N THR A 185 20.19 5.82 9.00
CA THR A 185 21.61 5.54 9.26
C THR A 185 22.05 4.24 8.57
N ILE A 186 21.28 3.15 8.68
CA ILE A 186 21.59 1.90 7.97
C ILE A 186 21.65 2.14 6.46
N LEU A 187 20.68 2.88 5.92
CA LEU A 187 20.60 3.20 4.50
C LEU A 187 21.80 4.02 4.01
N VAL A 188 22.20 5.05 4.74
CA VAL A 188 23.28 5.95 4.33
C VAL A 188 24.62 5.22 4.35
N PHE A 189 24.92 4.47 5.41
CA PHE A 189 26.25 3.89 5.62
C PHE A 189 26.43 2.48 5.06
N PHE A 190 25.37 1.66 4.99
CA PHE A 190 25.50 0.23 4.68
C PHE A 190 24.83 -0.21 3.37
N VAL A 191 23.94 0.60 2.81
CA VAL A 191 23.33 0.29 1.50
C VAL A 191 24.18 0.86 0.37
N ILE A 192 24.51 0.02 -0.60
CA ILE A 192 25.35 0.34 -1.75
C ILE A 192 24.46 0.52 -2.97
N ASP A 193 24.67 1.62 -3.71
CA ASP A 193 24.05 1.85 -5.01
C ASP A 193 24.97 1.36 -6.13
N LYS A 194 24.38 0.82 -7.18
CA LYS A 194 25.10 0.51 -8.41
C LYS A 194 24.59 1.45 -9.48
N ALA A 195 25.48 2.27 -10.03
CA ALA A 195 25.14 3.10 -11.17
C ALA A 195 24.63 2.20 -12.31
N GLY A 196 23.38 2.42 -12.70
CA GLY A 196 22.71 1.68 -13.76
C GLY A 196 23.09 2.21 -15.15
N LEU A 197 22.52 1.59 -16.19
CA LEU A 197 22.47 2.22 -17.51
C LEU A 197 21.29 3.20 -17.53
N LYS A 198 21.53 4.44 -18.00
CA LYS A 198 20.47 5.43 -18.20
C LYS A 198 19.44 4.87 -19.17
N LYS A 199 18.17 4.88 -18.78
CA LYS A 199 17.06 4.51 -19.66
C LYS A 199 16.25 5.74 -20.02
N THR A 200 15.94 5.91 -21.30
CA THR A 200 14.98 6.91 -21.80
C THR A 200 13.56 6.37 -21.63
N THR A 201 13.06 6.32 -20.40
CA THR A 201 11.67 5.93 -20.15
C THR A 201 10.73 7.13 -20.25
N SER A 202 9.67 6.97 -21.06
CA SER A 202 8.49 7.83 -21.06
C SER A 202 7.33 7.09 -20.39
N ILE A 203 6.69 7.74 -19.42
CA ILE A 203 5.67 7.11 -18.56
C ILE A 203 4.43 6.72 -19.35
N LEU A 204 3.99 7.62 -20.26
CA LEU A 204 2.69 7.54 -20.94
C LEU A 204 2.78 7.55 -22.47
N ALA A 205 3.98 7.59 -23.07
CA ALA A 205 4.11 7.60 -24.53
C ALA A 205 3.37 6.44 -25.20
N ASN A 206 3.34 5.28 -24.56
CA ASN A 206 2.69 4.07 -25.06
C ASN A 206 1.36 3.76 -24.37
N ALA A 207 0.72 4.74 -23.71
CA ALA A 207 -0.52 4.52 -22.96
C ALA A 207 -1.64 3.95 -23.86
N GLY A 208 -1.75 4.43 -25.10
CA GLY A 208 -2.72 3.92 -26.07
C GLY A 208 -2.51 2.45 -26.43
N GLN A 209 -1.26 1.95 -26.43
CA GLN A 209 -0.96 0.54 -26.70
C GLN A 209 -1.33 -0.37 -25.52
N VAL A 210 -1.25 0.17 -24.30
CA VAL A 210 -1.62 -0.55 -23.07
C VAL A 210 -3.14 -0.61 -22.88
N LEU A 211 -3.86 0.48 -23.20
CA LEU A 211 -5.31 0.62 -23.05
C LEU A 211 -6.13 -0.17 -24.09
N ASN A 212 -5.76 -1.42 -24.35
CA ASN A 212 -6.59 -2.33 -25.11
C ASN A 212 -7.89 -2.67 -24.35
N ARG A 213 -8.88 -3.25 -25.06
CA ARG A 213 -10.19 -3.58 -24.49
C ARG A 213 -10.10 -4.41 -23.21
N LYS A 214 -9.21 -5.41 -23.15
CA LYS A 214 -9.08 -6.29 -21.97
C LYS A 214 -8.56 -5.52 -20.76
N PHE A 215 -7.49 -4.74 -20.93
CA PHE A 215 -6.91 -3.95 -19.85
C PHE A 215 -7.85 -2.82 -19.40
N ALA A 216 -8.51 -2.14 -20.33
CA ALA A 216 -9.49 -1.10 -20.02
C ALA A 216 -10.71 -1.65 -19.26
N SER A 217 -11.26 -2.80 -19.66
CA SER A 217 -12.36 -3.45 -18.91
C SER A 217 -11.91 -3.90 -17.52
N PHE A 218 -10.68 -4.40 -17.37
CA PHE A 218 -10.12 -4.72 -16.05
C PHE A 218 -10.00 -3.46 -15.17
N LEU A 219 -9.43 -2.37 -15.70
CA LEU A 219 -9.32 -1.09 -14.99
C LEU A 219 -10.68 -0.52 -14.61
N LEU A 220 -11.71 -0.67 -15.44
CA LEU A 220 -13.07 -0.23 -15.11
C LEU A 220 -13.61 -0.95 -13.87
N VAL A 221 -13.47 -2.29 -13.81
CA VAL A 221 -13.91 -3.08 -12.64
C VAL A 221 -13.10 -2.72 -11.40
N ILE A 222 -11.77 -2.56 -11.54
CA ILE A 222 -10.91 -2.10 -10.45
C ILE A 222 -11.33 -0.70 -9.98
N GLY A 223 -11.63 0.22 -10.89
CA GLY A 223 -12.06 1.58 -10.55
C GLY A 223 -13.38 1.59 -9.79
N LEU A 224 -14.37 0.81 -10.25
CA LEU A 224 -15.66 0.65 -9.56
C LEU A 224 -15.49 0.11 -8.14
N PHE A 225 -14.65 -0.92 -7.96
CA PHE A 225 -14.32 -1.41 -6.62
C PHE A 225 -13.62 -0.35 -5.79
N SER A 226 -12.60 0.29 -6.36
CA SER A 226 -11.69 1.20 -5.65
C SER A 226 -12.37 2.49 -5.20
N ILE A 227 -13.44 2.94 -5.88
CA ILE A 227 -14.27 4.08 -5.46
C ILE A 227 -15.08 3.77 -4.20
N GLY A 228 -15.35 2.48 -3.90
CA GLY A 228 -16.01 2.05 -2.66
C GLY A 228 -15.07 1.53 -1.58
N ALA A 229 -13.82 1.23 -1.93
CA ALA A 229 -12.84 0.64 -1.03
C ALA A 229 -12.22 1.71 -0.10
N TYR A 230 -12.82 1.90 1.07
CA TYR A 230 -12.32 2.80 2.10
C TYR A 230 -11.03 2.27 2.75
N ASN A 231 -10.20 3.17 3.29
CA ASN A 231 -8.92 2.92 3.94
C ASN A 231 -9.10 2.29 5.34
N PHE A 232 -8.12 1.48 5.78
CA PHE A 232 -8.12 0.82 7.10
C PHE A 232 -8.34 1.77 8.28
N SER A 233 -8.03 3.07 8.12
CA SER A 233 -8.28 4.10 9.13
C SER A 233 -9.73 4.11 9.63
N PHE A 234 -10.70 3.84 8.75
CA PHE A 234 -12.10 3.74 9.15
C PHE A 234 -12.43 2.44 9.91
N VAL A 235 -11.65 1.37 9.73
CA VAL A 235 -11.75 0.15 10.56
C VAL A 235 -11.32 0.48 11.99
N LEU A 236 -10.29 1.30 12.16
CA LEU A 236 -9.83 1.75 13.48
C LEU A 236 -10.82 2.71 14.15
N VAL A 237 -11.40 3.64 13.40
CA VAL A 237 -12.50 4.49 13.89
C VAL A 237 -13.72 3.64 14.27
N LYS A 238 -14.07 2.63 13.47
CA LYS A 238 -15.13 1.68 13.81
C LYS A 238 -14.83 0.91 15.08
N ALA A 239 -13.60 0.44 15.26
CA ALA A 239 -13.18 -0.28 16.45
C ALA A 239 -13.39 0.56 17.72
N ASN A 240 -13.07 1.85 17.68
CA ASN A 240 -13.35 2.76 18.77
C ASN A 240 -14.85 2.93 19.02
N ALA A 241 -15.66 3.07 17.96
CA ALA A 241 -17.12 3.14 18.07
C ALA A 241 -17.75 1.84 18.63
N LEU A 242 -17.08 0.69 18.50
CA LEU A 242 -17.49 -0.59 19.08
C LEU A 242 -17.09 -0.75 20.56
N GLY A 243 -16.41 0.25 21.14
CA GLY A 243 -16.02 0.29 22.55
C GLY A 243 -14.55 -0.04 22.83
N VAL A 244 -13.69 -0.16 21.81
CA VAL A 244 -12.25 -0.31 22.03
C VAL A 244 -11.67 1.04 22.47
N ASP A 245 -10.99 1.05 23.61
CA ASP A 245 -10.33 2.26 24.11
C ASP A 245 -9.19 2.72 23.17
N GLN A 246 -8.89 4.02 23.20
CA GLN A 246 -7.92 4.64 22.30
C GLN A 246 -6.50 4.06 22.44
N ALA A 247 -6.10 3.60 23.63
CA ALA A 247 -4.80 2.99 23.86
C ALA A 247 -4.71 1.56 23.29
N THR A 248 -5.83 0.86 23.16
CA THR A 248 -5.94 -0.49 22.59
C THR A 248 -6.11 -0.53 21.07
N ILE A 249 -6.49 0.58 20.40
CA ILE A 249 -6.63 0.61 18.93
C ILE A 249 -5.38 0.14 18.16
N PRO A 250 -4.14 0.48 18.55
CA PRO A 250 -2.97 -0.06 17.87
C PRO A 250 -2.90 -1.59 17.89
N LEU A 251 -3.46 -2.27 18.89
CA LEU A 251 -3.55 -3.73 18.91
C LEU A 251 -4.57 -4.25 17.89
N VAL A 252 -5.69 -3.54 17.70
CA VAL A 252 -6.64 -3.85 16.61
C VAL A 252 -5.94 -3.72 15.26
N TYR A 253 -5.11 -2.70 15.08
CA TYR A 253 -4.30 -2.52 13.89
C TYR A 253 -3.20 -3.60 13.73
N ALA A 254 -2.60 -4.06 14.83
CA ALA A 254 -1.68 -5.18 14.79
C ALA A 254 -2.35 -6.45 14.26
N VAL A 255 -3.60 -6.74 14.68
CA VAL A 255 -4.37 -7.88 14.16
C VAL A 255 -4.65 -7.76 12.67
N LEU A 256 -4.96 -6.56 12.18
CA LEU A 256 -5.08 -6.27 10.75
C LEU A 256 -3.79 -6.63 10.01
N ASN A 257 -2.65 -6.13 10.49
CA ASN A 257 -1.34 -6.36 9.87
C ASN A 257 -0.96 -7.85 9.91
N VAL A 258 -1.21 -8.56 11.00
CA VAL A 258 -1.02 -10.02 11.08
C VAL A 258 -1.86 -10.73 10.04
N ALA A 259 -3.15 -10.40 9.92
CA ALA A 259 -4.03 -11.01 8.92
C ALA A 259 -3.56 -10.73 7.48
N THR A 260 -3.09 -9.51 7.20
CA THR A 260 -2.50 -9.14 5.91
C THR A 260 -1.27 -9.97 5.57
N VAL A 261 -0.39 -10.21 6.55
CA VAL A 261 0.80 -11.07 6.38
C VAL A 261 0.40 -12.51 6.13
N VAL A 262 -0.50 -13.05 6.95
CA VAL A 262 -0.99 -14.43 6.86
C VAL A 262 -1.69 -14.69 5.53
N ALA A 263 -2.45 -13.74 4.99
CA ALA A 263 -3.13 -13.88 3.71
C ALA A 263 -2.19 -13.76 2.49
N GLY A 264 -1.08 -13.00 2.60
CA GLY A 264 -0.23 -12.65 1.47
C GLY A 264 0.32 -13.85 0.69
N LEU A 265 1.17 -14.69 1.31
CA LEU A 265 1.78 -15.83 0.61
C LEU A 265 0.74 -16.88 0.17
N PRO A 266 -0.20 -17.32 1.02
CA PRO A 266 -1.23 -18.29 0.62
C PRO A 266 -2.10 -17.81 -0.53
N SER A 267 -2.47 -16.52 -0.57
CA SER A 267 -3.28 -15.97 -1.68
C SER A 267 -2.53 -16.00 -3.01
N GLY A 268 -1.22 -15.73 -3.01
CA GLY A 268 -0.38 -15.88 -4.20
C GLY A 268 -0.31 -17.32 -4.70
N LEU A 269 -0.05 -18.27 -3.80
CA LEU A 269 -0.02 -19.70 -4.13
C LEU A 269 -1.38 -20.21 -4.63
N LEU A 270 -2.47 -19.73 -4.02
CA LEU A 270 -3.82 -20.06 -4.46
C LEU A 270 -4.10 -19.46 -5.84
N ALA A 271 -3.67 -18.22 -6.10
CA ALA A 271 -3.86 -17.55 -7.38
C ALA A 271 -3.13 -18.27 -8.52
N ASP A 272 -1.97 -18.85 -8.26
CA ASP A 272 -1.25 -19.66 -9.24
C ASP A 272 -1.92 -21.03 -9.49
N ARG A 273 -2.67 -21.57 -8.52
CA ARG A 273 -3.41 -22.84 -8.67
C ARG A 273 -4.77 -22.71 -9.35
N ILE A 274 -5.60 -21.73 -8.94
CA ILE A 274 -7.00 -21.65 -9.39
C ILE A 274 -7.30 -20.47 -10.32
N GLY A 275 -6.33 -19.57 -10.51
CA GLY A 275 -6.43 -18.35 -11.33
C GLY A 275 -6.47 -17.07 -10.47
N LYS A 276 -5.70 -16.06 -10.90
CA LYS A 276 -5.60 -14.73 -10.23
C LYS A 276 -6.94 -14.00 -10.17
N ASP A 277 -7.74 -14.16 -11.21
CA ASP A 277 -9.07 -13.60 -11.36
C ASP A 277 -10.05 -14.10 -10.29
N LYS A 278 -10.08 -15.41 -10.01
CA LYS A 278 -10.94 -15.99 -8.98
C LYS A 278 -10.54 -15.57 -7.57
N VAL A 279 -9.24 -15.52 -7.29
CA VAL A 279 -8.75 -15.08 -5.98
C VAL A 279 -9.03 -13.60 -5.77
N LEU A 280 -8.97 -12.77 -6.82
CA LEU A 280 -9.35 -11.36 -6.74
C LEU A 280 -10.84 -11.17 -6.42
N ILE A 281 -11.73 -11.99 -7.00
CA ILE A 281 -13.16 -12.02 -6.60
C ILE A 281 -13.30 -12.37 -5.12
N GLY A 282 -12.55 -13.37 -4.65
CA GLY A 282 -12.49 -13.73 -3.23
C GLY A 282 -12.06 -12.55 -2.35
N ALA A 283 -11.08 -11.76 -2.77
CA ALA A 283 -10.65 -10.56 -2.06
C ALA A 283 -11.78 -9.52 -1.95
N PHE A 284 -12.49 -9.26 -3.04
CA PHE A 284 -13.66 -8.35 -3.01
C PHE A 284 -14.77 -8.89 -2.12
N GLY A 285 -14.97 -10.20 -2.09
CA GLY A 285 -15.87 -10.87 -1.14
C GLY A 285 -15.45 -10.68 0.32
N LEU A 286 -14.16 -10.83 0.64
CA LEU A 286 -13.63 -10.57 1.99
C LEU A 286 -13.87 -9.11 2.41
N PHE A 287 -13.66 -8.15 1.51
CA PHE A 287 -13.98 -6.74 1.76
C PHE A 287 -15.48 -6.53 2.00
N ALA A 288 -16.34 -7.14 1.19
CA ALA A 288 -17.80 -7.07 1.34
C ALA A 288 -18.26 -7.64 2.69
N VAL A 289 -17.72 -8.79 3.11
CA VAL A 289 -18.02 -9.42 4.40
C VAL A 289 -17.54 -8.55 5.57
N SER A 290 -16.33 -8.02 5.50
CA SER A 290 -15.81 -7.09 6.52
C SER A 290 -16.67 -5.82 6.62
N THR A 291 -17.12 -5.29 5.48
CA THR A 291 -17.96 -4.09 5.38
C THR A 291 -19.36 -4.37 5.92
N LEU A 292 -19.95 -5.52 5.61
CA LEU A 292 -21.22 -5.97 6.17
C LEU A 292 -21.14 -6.17 7.68
N ALA A 293 -20.07 -6.77 8.20
CA ALA A 293 -19.85 -6.87 9.63
C ALA A 293 -19.75 -5.49 10.29
N GLY A 294 -19.06 -4.53 9.66
CA GLY A 294 -19.03 -3.13 10.10
C GLY A 294 -20.40 -2.43 10.09
N LEU A 295 -21.26 -2.77 9.14
CA LEU A 295 -22.63 -2.25 9.03
C LEU A 295 -23.53 -2.78 10.15
N LEU A 296 -23.49 -4.09 10.40
CA LEU A 296 -24.45 -4.78 11.28
C LEU A 296 -24.11 -4.66 12.77
N THR A 297 -22.86 -4.35 13.10
CA THR A 297 -22.39 -4.32 14.49
C THR A 297 -22.44 -2.92 15.09
N THR A 298 -22.97 -2.80 16.30
CA THR A 298 -23.08 -1.51 17.01
C THR A 298 -22.25 -1.44 18.28
N SER A 299 -21.91 -2.59 18.89
CA SER A 299 -21.02 -2.69 20.05
C SER A 299 -20.30 -4.04 20.07
N GLY A 300 -19.16 -4.12 20.75
CA GLY A 300 -18.44 -5.37 20.99
C GLY A 300 -16.96 -5.29 20.64
N VAL A 301 -16.11 -5.23 21.66
CA VAL A 301 -14.64 -5.18 21.52
C VAL A 301 -14.11 -6.35 20.70
N LEU A 302 -14.56 -7.57 20.95
CA LEU A 302 -14.12 -8.75 20.18
C LEU A 302 -14.52 -8.68 18.70
N LEU A 303 -15.67 -8.08 18.38
CA LEU A 303 -16.12 -7.90 17.00
C LEU A 303 -15.22 -6.91 16.26
N ALA A 304 -14.68 -5.88 16.93
CA ALA A 304 -13.72 -4.97 16.34
C ALA A 304 -12.46 -5.70 15.85
N PHE A 305 -11.91 -6.61 16.66
CA PHE A 305 -10.79 -7.46 16.25
C PHE A 305 -11.15 -8.40 15.10
N GLY A 306 -12.34 -8.99 15.11
CA GLY A 306 -12.84 -9.84 14.03
C GLY A 306 -12.98 -9.09 12.70
N ILE A 307 -13.55 -7.89 12.70
CA ILE A 307 -13.66 -7.03 11.51
C ILE A 307 -12.27 -6.65 11.02
N SER A 308 -11.38 -6.26 11.92
CA SER A 308 -9.99 -5.91 11.62
C SER A 308 -9.23 -7.07 10.96
N PHE A 309 -9.41 -8.28 11.47
CA PHE A 309 -8.83 -9.50 10.91
C PHE A 309 -9.36 -9.78 9.48
N LEU A 310 -10.68 -9.73 9.28
CA LEU A 310 -11.30 -9.93 7.96
C LEU A 310 -10.83 -8.89 6.94
N TYR A 311 -10.77 -7.63 7.35
CA TYR A 311 -10.26 -6.54 6.52
C TYR A 311 -8.77 -6.75 6.18
N GLY A 312 -7.97 -7.20 7.15
CA GLY A 312 -6.56 -7.53 6.92
C GLY A 312 -6.38 -8.69 5.94
N LEU A 313 -7.22 -9.74 5.99
CA LEU A 313 -7.23 -10.81 4.98
C LEU A 313 -7.52 -10.29 3.58
N TYR A 314 -8.49 -9.36 3.46
CA TYR A 314 -8.78 -8.67 2.21
C TYR A 314 -7.54 -7.93 1.69
N LEU A 315 -6.91 -7.09 2.51
CA LEU A 315 -5.73 -6.32 2.10
C LEU A 315 -4.60 -7.23 1.62
N GLY A 316 -4.28 -8.27 2.40
CA GLY A 316 -3.20 -9.21 2.04
C GLY A 316 -3.45 -9.95 0.73
N THR A 317 -4.70 -10.32 0.48
CA THR A 317 -5.12 -10.98 -0.77
C THR A 317 -5.11 -10.01 -1.94
N SER A 318 -5.71 -8.82 -1.79
CA SER A 318 -5.85 -7.83 -2.86
C SER A 318 -4.49 -7.28 -3.30
N ASP A 319 -3.64 -6.87 -2.36
CA ASP A 319 -2.31 -6.33 -2.66
C ASP A 319 -1.43 -7.32 -3.43
N THR A 320 -1.53 -8.60 -3.09
CA THR A 320 -0.76 -9.68 -3.71
C THR A 320 -1.28 -9.96 -5.12
N VAL A 321 -2.59 -10.17 -5.27
CA VAL A 321 -3.16 -10.71 -6.50
C VAL A 321 -3.47 -9.64 -7.53
N GLN A 322 -3.97 -8.48 -7.11
CA GLN A 322 -4.40 -7.41 -8.03
C GLN A 322 -3.23 -6.89 -8.87
N ARG A 323 -2.04 -6.72 -8.28
CA ARG A 323 -0.80 -6.32 -8.99
C ARG A 323 -0.25 -7.42 -9.88
N ALA A 324 -0.51 -8.69 -9.55
CA ALA A 324 -0.04 -9.84 -10.31
C ALA A 324 -0.86 -10.10 -11.59
N VAL A 325 -2.06 -9.54 -11.71
CA VAL A 325 -2.88 -9.60 -12.94
C VAL A 325 -2.29 -8.73 -14.05
N ILE A 326 -1.70 -7.58 -13.71
CA ILE A 326 -1.23 -6.57 -14.68
C ILE A 326 -0.26 -7.17 -15.72
N PRO A 327 0.80 -7.92 -15.35
CA PRO A 327 1.72 -8.53 -16.31
C PRO A 327 1.07 -9.52 -17.28
N SER A 328 -0.09 -10.08 -16.96
CA SER A 328 -0.80 -11.04 -17.83
C SER A 328 -1.66 -10.35 -18.90
N LEU A 329 -1.93 -9.05 -18.74
CA LEU A 329 -2.77 -8.25 -19.64
C LEU A 329 -1.95 -7.26 -20.50
N THR A 330 -0.63 -7.26 -20.35
CA THR A 330 0.25 -6.25 -20.95
C THR A 330 1.51 -6.90 -21.52
N PRO A 331 1.95 -6.53 -22.74
CA PRO A 331 3.24 -6.94 -23.29
C PRO A 331 4.42 -6.61 -22.35
N GLY A 332 5.48 -7.41 -22.40
CA GLY A 332 6.64 -7.31 -21.51
C GLY A 332 7.26 -5.91 -21.42
N GLU A 333 7.37 -5.24 -22.56
CA GLU A 333 7.99 -3.92 -22.71
C GLU A 333 7.14 -2.78 -22.14
N LEU A 334 5.83 -2.99 -22.01
CA LEU A 334 4.87 -1.95 -21.61
C LEU A 334 4.42 -2.06 -20.15
N LYS A 335 4.98 -3.00 -19.37
CA LYS A 335 4.61 -3.23 -17.96
C LYS A 335 4.73 -1.97 -17.10
N GLY A 336 5.77 -1.16 -17.33
CA GLY A 336 5.96 0.10 -16.61
C GLY A 336 4.80 1.09 -16.82
N THR A 337 4.37 1.27 -18.06
CA THR A 337 3.21 2.11 -18.40
C THR A 337 1.91 1.53 -17.85
N ALA A 338 1.72 0.21 -17.86
CA ALA A 338 0.53 -0.42 -17.28
C ALA A 338 0.45 -0.23 -15.75
N TYR A 339 1.56 -0.41 -15.03
CA TYR A 339 1.60 -0.09 -13.59
C TYR A 339 1.36 1.40 -13.33
N ALA A 340 1.88 2.30 -14.18
CA ALA A 340 1.64 3.74 -14.06
C ALA A 340 0.15 4.09 -14.21
N ILE A 341 -0.51 3.62 -15.26
CA ILE A 341 -1.95 3.85 -15.48
C ILE A 341 -2.77 3.26 -14.33
N TYR A 342 -2.44 2.04 -13.89
CA TYR A 342 -3.09 1.40 -12.75
C TYR A 342 -2.95 2.21 -11.46
N TYR A 343 -1.75 2.72 -11.14
CA TYR A 343 -1.55 3.52 -9.93
C TYR A 343 -2.19 4.91 -10.03
N LEU A 344 -2.25 5.52 -11.21
CA LEU A 344 -2.98 6.78 -11.40
C LEU A 344 -4.50 6.59 -11.22
N LEU A 345 -5.05 5.46 -11.68
CA LEU A 345 -6.43 5.08 -11.39
C LEU A 345 -6.65 4.94 -9.89
N LEU A 346 -5.82 4.16 -9.20
CA LEU A 346 -5.93 4.01 -7.73
C LEU A 346 -5.77 5.34 -6.99
N ALA A 347 -4.92 6.24 -7.50
CA ALA A 347 -4.76 7.57 -6.92
C ALA A 347 -6.06 8.37 -7.00
N ALA A 348 -6.72 8.42 -8.16
CA ALA A 348 -7.98 9.12 -8.32
C ALA A 348 -9.10 8.47 -7.49
N CYS A 349 -9.20 7.13 -7.53
CA CYS A 349 -10.22 6.39 -6.81
C CYS A 349 -10.06 6.50 -5.29
N SER A 350 -8.84 6.44 -4.75
CA SER A 350 -8.60 6.50 -3.30
C SER A 350 -9.05 7.83 -2.69
N LEU A 351 -8.81 8.94 -3.37
CA LEU A 351 -9.27 10.26 -2.91
C LEU A 351 -10.80 10.31 -2.84
N ALA A 352 -11.47 9.88 -3.92
CA ALA A 352 -12.92 9.84 -3.98
C ALA A 352 -13.50 8.88 -2.93
N ALA A 353 -12.98 7.67 -2.85
CA ALA A 353 -13.49 6.62 -1.95
C ALA A 353 -13.43 7.03 -0.49
N ASN A 354 -12.28 7.52 -0.05
CA ASN A 354 -12.08 7.86 1.35
C ASN A 354 -12.87 9.11 1.74
N PHE A 355 -12.90 10.13 0.88
CA PHE A 355 -13.70 11.33 1.13
C PHE A 355 -15.20 11.02 1.16
N VAL A 356 -15.72 10.29 0.18
CA VAL A 356 -17.14 9.91 0.11
C VAL A 356 -17.51 9.03 1.29
N PHE A 357 -16.72 8.01 1.61
CA PHE A 357 -16.98 7.16 2.77
C PHE A 357 -17.03 7.96 4.07
N GLY A 358 -16.04 8.85 4.28
CA GLY A 358 -16.00 9.73 5.45
C GLY A 358 -17.17 10.71 5.53
N TYR A 359 -17.53 11.33 4.40
CA TYR A 359 -18.69 12.23 4.31
C TYR A 359 -20.01 11.53 4.60
N LEU A 360 -20.21 10.34 4.02
CA LEU A 360 -21.40 9.53 4.32
C LEU A 360 -21.42 9.07 5.77
N TRP A 361 -20.25 8.80 6.38
CA TRP A 361 -20.15 8.42 7.78
C TRP A 361 -20.61 9.53 8.72
N ASP A 362 -20.20 10.77 8.45
CA ASP A 362 -20.61 11.93 9.26
C ASP A 362 -22.13 12.14 9.25
N GLN A 363 -22.81 11.75 8.17
CA GLN A 363 -24.28 11.73 8.09
C GLN A 363 -24.86 10.55 8.86
N ALA A 364 -24.45 9.33 8.49
CA ALA A 364 -24.81 8.10 9.16
C ALA A 364 -23.80 6.99 8.78
N PRO A 365 -23.15 6.32 9.75
CA PRO A 365 -22.21 5.24 9.47
C PRO A 365 -22.81 4.14 8.58
N SER A 366 -24.09 3.82 8.76
CA SER A 366 -24.80 2.81 7.96
C SER A 366 -24.83 3.14 6.47
N THR A 367 -24.96 4.42 6.10
CA THR A 367 -24.96 4.88 4.70
C THR A 367 -23.59 4.67 4.06
N ALA A 368 -22.50 4.98 4.78
CA ALA A 368 -21.13 4.77 4.31
C ALA A 368 -20.86 3.29 4.04
N TYR A 369 -21.18 2.41 5.00
CA TYR A 369 -21.01 0.97 4.83
C TYR A 369 -21.89 0.39 3.72
N THR A 370 -23.14 0.87 3.58
CA THR A 370 -24.05 0.41 2.50
C THR A 370 -23.50 0.79 1.13
N TYR A 371 -22.96 1.99 0.98
CA TYR A 371 -22.30 2.44 -0.24
C TYR A 371 -21.12 1.55 -0.64
N SER A 372 -20.21 1.29 0.30
CA SER A 372 -19.05 0.41 0.07
C SER A 372 -19.45 -1.04 -0.19
N LEU A 373 -20.51 -1.53 0.46
CA LEU A 373 -21.04 -2.86 0.22
C LEU A 373 -21.60 -2.96 -1.20
N ALA A 374 -22.44 -2.01 -1.62
CA ALA A 374 -23.04 -2.00 -2.96
C ALA A 374 -21.98 -1.96 -4.07
N THR A 375 -21.00 -1.06 -3.97
CA THR A 375 -19.89 -0.96 -4.93
C THR A 375 -19.03 -2.22 -4.97
N SER A 376 -18.76 -2.86 -3.82
CA SER A 376 -18.02 -4.12 -3.79
C SER A 376 -18.77 -5.29 -4.44
N LEU A 377 -20.10 -5.39 -4.24
CA LEU A 377 -20.94 -6.41 -4.87
C LEU A 377 -21.04 -6.20 -6.38
N VAL A 378 -21.18 -4.95 -6.83
CA VAL A 378 -21.15 -4.60 -8.26
C VAL A 378 -19.80 -4.97 -8.88
N ALA A 379 -18.69 -4.74 -8.18
CA ALA A 379 -17.37 -5.14 -8.66
C ALA A 379 -17.18 -6.66 -8.71
N VAL A 380 -17.70 -7.41 -7.74
CA VAL A 380 -17.72 -8.89 -7.75
C VAL A 380 -18.47 -9.40 -8.98
N LEU A 381 -19.68 -8.87 -9.24
CA LEU A 381 -20.47 -9.22 -10.41
C LEU A 381 -19.75 -8.84 -11.70
N GLY A 382 -19.23 -7.61 -11.78
CA GLY A 382 -18.49 -7.10 -12.93
C GLY A 382 -17.25 -7.94 -13.26
N MET A 383 -16.47 -8.32 -12.26
CA MET A 383 -15.29 -9.19 -12.43
C MET A 383 -15.71 -10.59 -12.90
N THR A 384 -16.80 -11.14 -12.34
CA THR A 384 -17.32 -12.46 -12.73
C THR A 384 -17.81 -12.47 -14.19
N LEU A 385 -18.55 -11.44 -14.61
CA LEU A 385 -18.99 -11.27 -16.00
C LEU A 385 -17.80 -11.08 -16.95
N LEU A 386 -16.80 -10.31 -16.53
CA LEU A 386 -15.60 -10.07 -17.32
C LEU A 386 -14.80 -11.37 -17.54
N ILE A 387 -14.62 -12.20 -16.52
CA ILE A 387 -13.96 -13.52 -16.64
C ILE A 387 -14.74 -14.45 -17.58
N THR A 388 -16.06 -14.51 -17.46
CA THR A 388 -16.89 -15.36 -18.34
C THR A 388 -16.83 -14.88 -19.79
N SER A 389 -16.78 -13.57 -20.03
CA SER A 389 -16.61 -13.00 -21.37
C SER A 389 -15.26 -13.35 -22.00
N TRP A 390 -14.18 -13.37 -21.20
CA TRP A 390 -12.84 -13.72 -21.69
C TRP A 390 -12.72 -15.20 -22.05
N LYS A 391 -13.41 -16.09 -21.34
CA LYS A 391 -13.45 -17.53 -21.65
C LYS A 391 -14.26 -17.85 -22.89
N ARG A 392 -15.34 -17.11 -23.15
CA ARG A 392 -16.22 -17.33 -24.31
C ARG A 392 -15.64 -16.86 -25.65
N ASN A 393 -14.65 -15.97 -25.64
CA ASN A 393 -14.09 -15.42 -26.88
C ASN A 393 -12.55 -15.59 -26.97
N PRO A 394 -12.06 -16.84 -27.11
CA PRO A 394 -10.63 -17.10 -27.28
C PRO A 394 -10.08 -16.63 -28.64
N TYR A 395 -10.91 -16.25 -29.61
CA TYR A 395 -10.46 -15.96 -30.99
C TYR A 395 -10.06 -14.50 -31.29
N GLN A 396 -10.02 -13.60 -30.30
CA GLN A 396 -9.31 -12.32 -30.45
C GLN A 396 -7.80 -12.43 -30.13
N ILE A 397 -7.23 -13.64 -30.22
CA ILE A 397 -5.79 -13.89 -30.11
C ILE A 397 -5.14 -13.53 -31.45
N GLY A 398 -5.05 -12.21 -31.69
CA GLY A 398 -4.08 -11.66 -32.62
C GLY A 398 -2.71 -11.63 -31.96
N VAL A 399 -2.11 -12.79 -31.76
CA VAL A 399 -0.65 -12.87 -31.86
C VAL A 399 -0.41 -12.86 -33.36
N GLY A 400 0.11 -11.75 -33.87
CA GLY A 400 0.71 -11.74 -35.20
C GLY A 400 1.78 -12.83 -35.20
N SER A 401 1.46 -13.93 -35.86
CA SER A 401 2.44 -14.88 -36.36
C SER A 401 3.20 -14.18 -37.48
N VAL A 402 4.40 -13.66 -37.18
CA VAL A 402 5.67 -13.84 -37.92
C VAL A 402 6.80 -13.56 -36.95
#